data_AF-A0A3B1AWF4-F1
#
_entry.id   AF-A0A3B1AWF4-F1
#
_cell.length_a   1.000
_cell.length_b   1.000
_cell.length_c   1.000
_cell.angle_alpha   90.00
_cell.angle_beta   90.00
_cell.angle_gamma   90.00
#
_symmetry.space_group_name_H-M   'P 1'
#
loop_
_entity.id
_entity.type
_entity.pdbx_description
1 polymer ?
#
loop_
_entity_poly.entity_id
_entity_poly.type
_entity_poly.pdbx_seq_one_letter_code
_entity_poly.pdbx_strand_id
1 'polypeptide(L)'
;PDKKTQQPPEKETLDEAPQTRKIPKTLLDDIVNEANRVASAGGEITDAQKTVLRQNLPVIQRRSAFQNQVIRKEFKRDQISHITEWERMTERTWPSKATPHHIIPLESGGANAWWNLMPTNGKLPNHSLPDILVRLQVLELGLA
;
A
#
# COMPACT_ATOMS: atom_id res chain seq x y z
N PRO A 1 -18.99 17.70 -61.60
CA PRO A 1 -18.70 18.78 -60.64
C PRO A 1 -19.10 18.31 -59.25
N ASP A 2 -18.19 17.60 -58.60
CA ASP A 2 -18.43 16.88 -57.34
C ASP A 2 -18.27 17.80 -56.13
N LYS A 3 -19.32 17.87 -55.29
CA LYS A 3 -19.29 18.56 -54.00
C LYS A 3 -18.66 17.64 -52.95
N LYS A 4 -17.42 17.94 -52.56
CA LYS A 4 -16.73 17.31 -51.43
C LYS A 4 -17.02 18.10 -50.16
N THR A 5 -17.83 17.54 -49.26
CA THR A 5 -18.10 18.08 -47.92
C THR A 5 -16.83 17.95 -47.06
N GLN A 6 -16.34 19.06 -46.51
CA GLN A 6 -15.25 19.08 -45.52
C GLN A 6 -15.87 19.25 -44.12
N GLN A 7 -15.56 18.30 -43.22
CA GLN A 7 -15.83 18.38 -41.78
C GLN A 7 -14.74 19.22 -41.10
N PRO A 8 -15.06 20.05 -40.09
CA PRO A 8 -14.06 20.80 -39.31
C PRO A 8 -13.35 19.89 -38.29
N PRO A 9 -12.09 20.20 -37.90
CA PRO A 9 -11.31 19.34 -37.02
C PRO A 9 -11.81 19.36 -35.57
N GLU A 10 -11.82 18.18 -34.97
CA GLU A 10 -12.23 17.89 -33.60
C GLU A 10 -11.30 18.56 -32.57
N LYS A 11 -11.90 19.01 -31.47
CA LYS A 11 -11.23 19.68 -30.36
C LYS A 11 -10.27 18.72 -29.66
N GLU A 12 -9.03 19.15 -29.55
CA GLU A 12 -7.97 18.62 -28.70
C GLU A 12 -8.44 18.64 -27.23
N THR A 13 -8.73 17.46 -26.67
CA THR A 13 -9.08 17.31 -25.25
C THR A 13 -7.80 17.34 -24.41
N LEU A 14 -7.75 18.33 -23.53
CA LEU A 14 -6.75 18.57 -22.49
C LEU A 14 -6.53 17.34 -21.61
N ASP A 15 -5.26 17.12 -21.27
CA ASP A 15 -4.73 16.11 -20.35
C ASP A 15 -5.55 15.93 -19.06
N GLU A 16 -6.28 14.80 -18.96
CA GLU A 16 -6.78 14.33 -17.67
C GLU A 16 -5.63 13.72 -16.86
N ALA A 17 -5.30 14.34 -15.73
CA ALA A 17 -4.42 13.77 -14.72
C ALA A 17 -4.89 12.35 -14.33
N PRO A 18 -3.98 11.40 -14.02
CA PRO A 18 -4.36 10.02 -13.74
C PRO A 18 -5.33 9.95 -12.57
N GLN A 19 -6.58 9.57 -12.88
CA GLN A 19 -7.63 9.44 -11.90
C GLN A 19 -7.21 8.40 -10.85
N THR A 20 -7.16 8.81 -9.60
CA THR A 20 -6.85 7.94 -8.46
C THR A 20 -7.90 6.83 -8.40
N ARG A 21 -7.50 5.60 -8.77
CA ARG A 21 -8.37 4.43 -8.82
C ARG A 21 -9.00 4.21 -7.44
N LYS A 22 -10.34 4.29 -7.35
CA LYS A 22 -11.08 4.03 -6.10
C LYS A 22 -10.94 2.57 -5.73
N ILE A 23 -10.12 2.28 -4.72
CA ILE A 23 -9.99 0.93 -4.19
C ILE A 23 -11.29 0.56 -3.48
N PRO A 24 -11.92 -0.59 -3.81
CA PRO A 24 -13.12 -1.03 -3.14
C PRO A 24 -12.87 -1.08 -1.62
N LYS A 25 -13.76 -0.46 -0.85
CA LYS A 25 -13.67 -0.36 0.62
C LYS A 25 -13.34 -1.73 1.26
N THR A 26 -13.88 -2.80 0.68
CA THR A 26 -13.77 -4.18 1.14
C THR A 26 -12.35 -4.75 1.09
N LEU A 27 -11.54 -4.43 0.07
CA LEU A 27 -10.20 -5.05 -0.06
C LEU A 27 -9.22 -4.55 1.00
N LEU A 28 -9.19 -3.23 1.24
CA LEU A 28 -8.34 -2.68 2.30
C LEU A 28 -8.80 -3.18 3.68
N ASP A 29 -10.11 -3.28 3.88
CA ASP A 29 -10.68 -3.80 5.12
C ASP A 29 -10.23 -5.25 5.35
N ASP A 30 -10.24 -6.11 4.32
CA ASP A 30 -9.73 -7.48 4.39
C ASP A 30 -8.23 -7.55 4.72
N ILE A 31 -7.41 -6.72 4.06
CA ILE A 31 -5.95 -6.65 4.31
C ILE A 31 -5.68 -6.28 5.77
N VAL A 32 -6.36 -5.25 6.27
CA VAL A 32 -6.19 -4.78 7.66
C VAL A 32 -6.67 -5.84 8.65
N ASN A 33 -7.80 -6.49 8.36
CA ASN A 33 -8.34 -7.54 9.23
C ASN A 33 -7.36 -8.72 9.33
N GLU A 34 -6.79 -9.18 8.22
CA GLU A 34 -5.80 -10.26 8.28
C GLU A 34 -4.56 -9.82 9.05
N ALA A 35 -4.02 -8.65 8.71
CA ALA A 35 -2.82 -8.12 9.36
C ALA A 35 -3.02 -8.05 10.90
N ASN A 36 -4.19 -7.63 11.36
CA ASN A 36 -4.51 -7.61 12.79
C ASN A 36 -4.57 -8.99 13.45
N ARG A 37 -4.77 -10.10 12.72
CA ARG A 37 -4.74 -11.46 13.30
C ARG A 37 -3.35 -11.87 13.77
N VAL A 38 -2.31 -11.26 13.21
CA VAL A 38 -0.90 -11.56 13.54
C VAL A 38 -0.19 -10.41 14.25
N ALA A 39 -0.92 -9.32 14.54
CA ALA A 39 -0.39 -8.20 15.29
C ALA A 39 0.03 -8.63 16.70
N SER A 40 1.11 -8.03 17.20
CA SER A 40 1.40 -8.08 18.63
C SER A 40 0.29 -7.37 19.40
N ALA A 41 0.02 -7.79 20.63
CA ALA A 41 -0.96 -7.13 21.49
C ALA A 41 -0.64 -5.63 21.66
N GLY A 42 -1.64 -4.77 21.43
CA GLY A 42 -1.49 -3.30 21.43
C GLY A 42 -0.92 -2.74 20.12
N GLY A 43 -0.60 -3.62 19.18
CA GLY A 43 -0.01 -3.38 17.89
C GLY A 43 -0.99 -3.39 16.72
N GLU A 44 -2.28 -3.51 17.00
CA GLU A 44 -3.33 -3.60 16.01
C GLU A 44 -3.44 -2.29 15.23
N ILE A 45 -3.62 -2.41 13.92
CA ILE A 45 -3.81 -1.31 12.98
C ILE A 45 -5.05 -0.53 13.38
N THR A 46 -4.85 0.76 13.64
CA THR A 46 -5.92 1.68 14.06
C THR A 46 -6.73 2.20 12.87
N ASP A 47 -7.92 2.75 13.14
CA ASP A 47 -8.73 3.40 12.11
C ASP A 47 -8.03 4.61 11.47
N ALA A 48 -7.24 5.35 12.26
CA ALA A 48 -6.43 6.45 11.76
C ALA A 48 -5.35 5.94 10.79
N GLN A 49 -4.63 4.88 11.18
CA GLN A 49 -3.62 4.26 10.33
C GLN A 49 -4.25 3.69 9.04
N LYS A 50 -5.39 3.01 9.15
CA LYS A 50 -6.18 2.51 8.02
C LYS A 50 -6.64 3.61 7.07
N THR A 51 -7.01 4.78 7.61
CA THR A 51 -7.38 5.96 6.80
C THR A 51 -6.18 6.47 5.99
N VAL A 52 -5.01 6.58 6.61
CA VAL A 52 -3.78 7.01 5.92
C VAL A 52 -3.33 5.97 4.89
N LEU A 53 -3.42 4.67 5.21
CA LEU A 53 -3.22 3.59 4.26
C LEU A 53 -4.09 3.81 3.01
N ARG A 54 -5.41 3.97 3.19
CA ARG A 54 -6.37 4.18 2.09
C ARG A 54 -5.98 5.34 1.17
N GLN A 55 -5.55 6.46 1.76
CA GLN A 55 -5.16 7.65 1.02
C GLN A 55 -3.89 7.44 0.18
N ASN A 56 -2.99 6.54 0.61
CA ASN A 56 -1.72 6.28 -0.06
C ASN A 56 -1.75 5.07 -1.00
N LEU A 57 -2.81 4.25 -0.97
CA LEU A 57 -2.90 3.06 -1.82
C LEU A 57 -2.78 3.34 -3.34
N PRO A 58 -3.31 4.43 -3.93
CA PRO A 58 -3.17 4.69 -5.37
C PRO A 58 -1.72 4.88 -5.83
N VAL A 59 -0.78 5.09 -4.91
CA VAL A 59 0.66 5.30 -5.17
C VAL A 59 1.44 3.97 -5.12
N ILE A 60 0.80 2.88 -4.72
CA ILE A 60 1.42 1.57 -4.55
C ILE A 60 1.58 0.92 -5.93
N GLN A 61 2.82 0.81 -6.38
CA GLN A 61 3.19 0.20 -7.65
C GLN A 61 4.20 -0.92 -7.43
N ARG A 62 4.09 -2.00 -8.20
CA ARG A 62 5.07 -3.08 -8.18
C ARG A 62 6.47 -2.54 -8.48
N ARG A 63 7.45 -3.04 -7.73
CA ARG A 63 8.85 -2.68 -7.86
C ARG A 63 9.66 -3.84 -8.41
N SER A 64 10.74 -3.53 -9.12
CA SER A 64 11.70 -4.54 -9.56
C SER A 64 12.40 -5.19 -8.35
N ALA A 65 12.98 -6.38 -8.55
CA ALA A 65 13.75 -7.05 -7.51
C ALA A 65 14.90 -6.18 -6.97
N PHE A 66 15.56 -5.42 -7.85
CA PHE A 66 16.61 -4.47 -7.47
C PHE A 66 16.07 -3.34 -6.59
N GLN A 67 14.96 -2.71 -6.98
CA GLN A 67 14.30 -1.67 -6.19
C GLN A 67 13.87 -2.20 -4.82
N ASN A 68 13.32 -3.42 -4.75
CA ASN A 68 12.98 -4.07 -3.49
C ASN A 68 14.21 -4.29 -2.61
N GLN A 69 15.34 -4.68 -3.19
CA GLN A 69 16.58 -4.86 -2.44
C GLN A 69 17.08 -3.54 -1.83
N VAL A 70 17.02 -2.44 -2.59
CA VAL A 70 17.40 -1.10 -2.11
C VAL A 70 16.49 -0.66 -0.97
N ILE A 71 15.17 -0.70 -1.17
CA ILE A 71 14.17 -0.30 -0.17
C ILE A 71 14.27 -1.15 1.10
N ARG A 72 14.56 -2.46 0.97
CA ARG A 72 14.81 -3.35 2.12
C ARG A 72 16.07 -2.96 2.89
N LYS A 73 17.13 -2.51 2.22
CA LYS A 73 18.35 -2.01 2.87
C LYS A 73 18.09 -0.70 3.61
N GLU A 74 17.37 0.23 2.98
CA GLU A 74 16.96 1.50 3.60
C GLU A 74 16.10 1.25 4.84
N PHE A 75 15.12 0.35 4.75
CA PHE A 75 14.29 -0.02 5.91
C PHE A 75 15.13 -0.52 7.07
N LYS A 76 16.10 -1.39 6.82
CA LYS A 76 16.99 -1.93 7.88
C LYS A 76 17.83 -0.84 8.52
N ARG A 77 18.36 0.10 7.72
CA ARG A 77 19.15 1.23 8.21
C ARG A 77 18.32 2.14 9.10
N ASP A 78 17.09 2.44 8.68
CA ASP A 78 16.25 3.47 9.29
C ASP A 78 15.13 2.89 10.17
N GLN A 79 15.19 1.59 10.50
CA GLN A 79 14.11 0.85 11.16
C GLN A 79 13.67 1.49 12.48
N ILE A 80 14.62 1.95 13.30
CA ILE A 80 14.35 2.60 14.58
C ILE A 80 13.54 3.87 14.36
N SER A 81 13.92 4.72 13.39
CA SER A 81 13.19 5.94 13.05
C SER A 81 11.75 5.66 12.65
N HIS A 82 11.51 4.59 11.89
CA HIS A 82 10.16 4.20 11.50
C HIS A 82 9.33 3.70 12.67
N ILE A 83 9.94 2.97 13.62
CA ILE A 83 9.29 2.55 14.88
C ILE A 83 8.94 3.78 15.72
N THR A 84 9.88 4.70 15.93
CA THR A 84 9.63 5.93 16.68
C THR A 84 8.51 6.77 16.06
N GLU A 85 8.48 6.86 14.73
CA GLU A 85 7.40 7.56 14.03
C GLU A 85 6.06 6.84 14.19
N TRP A 86 6.04 5.51 14.15
CA TRP A 86 4.84 4.72 14.44
C TRP A 86 4.34 4.97 15.86
N GLU A 87 5.22 4.97 16.86
CA GLU A 87 4.85 5.25 18.26
C GLU A 87 4.26 6.65 18.41
N ARG A 88 4.91 7.64 17.79
CA ARG A 88 4.47 9.04 17.79
C ARG A 88 3.10 9.21 17.15
N MET A 89 2.87 8.59 16.00
CA MET A 89 1.64 8.78 15.20
C MET A 89 0.46 7.95 15.71
N THR A 90 0.72 6.84 16.41
CA THR A 90 -0.32 6.00 17.01
C THR A 90 -0.56 6.31 18.49
N GLU A 91 0.29 7.14 19.10
CA GLU A 91 0.30 7.44 20.54
C GLU A 91 0.41 6.17 21.40
N ARG A 92 1.17 5.19 20.90
CA ARG A 92 1.38 3.88 21.53
C ARG A 92 2.86 3.59 21.66
N THR A 93 3.20 2.68 22.57
CA THR A 93 4.55 2.14 22.70
C THR A 93 4.68 0.87 21.86
N TRP A 94 5.81 0.72 21.18
CA TRP A 94 6.12 -0.48 20.40
C TRP A 94 6.14 -1.71 21.31
N PRO A 95 5.35 -2.76 21.02
CA PRO A 95 5.31 -3.95 21.87
C PRO A 95 6.69 -4.60 22.01
N SER A 96 7.03 -4.99 23.25
CA SER A 96 8.32 -5.62 23.54
C SER A 96 8.54 -6.88 22.70
N LYS A 97 9.74 -7.03 22.12
CA LYS A 97 10.16 -8.16 21.26
C LYS A 97 9.42 -8.27 19.92
N ALA A 98 8.53 -7.35 19.59
CA ALA A 98 7.84 -7.37 18.31
C ALA A 98 8.77 -6.99 17.15
N THR A 99 8.62 -7.67 16.02
CA THR A 99 9.33 -7.35 14.77
C THR A 99 8.46 -6.46 13.89
N PRO A 100 9.03 -5.43 13.21
CA PRO A 100 8.26 -4.53 12.37
C PRO A 100 8.00 -5.14 11.01
N HIS A 101 6.73 -5.30 10.66
CA HIS A 101 6.27 -5.88 9.41
C HIS A 101 5.47 -4.87 8.61
N HIS A 102 5.55 -4.96 7.29
CA HIS A 102 4.72 -4.14 6.42
C HIS A 102 3.31 -4.72 6.31
N ILE A 103 2.30 -3.85 6.36
CA ILE A 103 0.89 -4.21 6.13
C ILE A 103 0.69 -4.56 4.67
N ILE A 104 1.17 -3.68 3.78
CA ILE A 104 1.29 -3.93 2.35
C ILE A 104 2.74 -4.29 2.06
N PRO A 105 3.04 -5.48 1.51
CA PRO A 105 4.41 -5.90 1.25
C PRO A 105 5.19 -4.96 0.35
N LEU A 106 6.50 -4.85 0.57
CA LEU A 106 7.40 -4.03 -0.25
C LEU A 106 7.39 -4.46 -1.73
N GLU A 107 7.31 -5.77 -1.97
CA GLU A 107 7.22 -6.39 -3.30
C GLU A 107 5.97 -5.94 -4.06
N SER A 108 4.90 -5.66 -3.31
CA SER A 108 3.63 -5.17 -3.84
C SER A 108 3.59 -3.65 -3.96
N GLY A 109 4.69 -2.94 -3.67
CA GLY A 109 4.75 -1.49 -3.71
C GLY A 109 4.53 -0.79 -2.37
N GLY A 110 4.38 -1.53 -1.27
CA GLY A 110 4.23 -0.95 0.07
C GLY A 110 5.38 -0.01 0.43
N ALA A 111 5.10 1.05 1.20
CA ALA A 111 6.10 2.05 1.56
C ALA A 111 6.83 1.69 2.86
N ASN A 112 8.07 2.18 3.01
CA ASN A 112 8.73 2.31 4.32
C ASN A 112 8.16 3.54 5.02
N ALA A 113 7.00 3.39 5.65
CA ALA A 113 6.31 4.48 6.32
C ALA A 113 5.56 3.95 7.54
N TRP A 114 5.41 4.78 8.58
CA TRP A 114 4.74 4.39 9.82
C TRP A 114 3.35 3.79 9.56
N TRP A 115 2.59 4.37 8.64
CA TRP A 115 1.22 3.93 8.34
C TRP A 115 1.19 2.56 7.66
N ASN A 116 2.30 2.11 7.07
CA ASN A 116 2.43 0.79 6.47
C ASN A 116 3.15 -0.21 7.40
N LEU A 117 3.38 0.14 8.67
CA LEU A 117 4.09 -0.72 9.61
C LEU A 117 3.18 -1.21 10.73
N MET A 118 3.44 -2.44 11.18
CA MET A 118 2.79 -3.04 12.32
C MET A 118 3.78 -3.91 13.11
N PRO A 119 3.70 -3.93 14.44
CA PRO A 119 4.43 -4.89 15.27
C PRO A 119 3.79 -6.28 15.18
N THR A 120 4.60 -7.32 15.04
CA THR A 120 4.14 -8.72 15.06
C THR A 120 4.99 -9.58 15.99
N ASN A 121 4.37 -10.58 16.60
CA ASN A 121 5.04 -11.57 17.45
C ASN A 121 5.20 -12.89 16.66
N GLY A 122 6.07 -12.92 15.66
CA GLY A 122 6.29 -14.15 14.90
C GLY A 122 7.27 -14.06 13.73
N LYS A 123 7.83 -15.23 13.35
CA LYS A 123 8.67 -15.40 12.16
C LYS A 123 7.91 -15.34 10.84
N LEU A 124 6.58 -15.32 10.88
CA LEU A 124 5.77 -15.30 9.67
C LEU A 124 5.66 -13.86 9.22
N PRO A 125 6.40 -13.47 8.18
CA PRO A 125 6.13 -12.20 7.59
C PRO A 125 4.71 -12.20 7.00
N ASN A 126 4.07 -11.04 6.94
CA ASN A 126 2.82 -10.84 6.19
C ASN A 126 2.95 -11.14 4.66
N HIS A 127 4.07 -11.73 4.22
CA HIS A 127 4.35 -12.11 2.84
C HIS A 127 3.51 -13.32 2.37
N SER A 128 2.75 -13.97 3.27
CA SER A 128 2.15 -15.29 3.02
C SER A 128 0.65 -15.30 2.81
N LEU A 129 0.02 -14.17 2.49
CA LEU A 129 -1.29 -14.22 1.82
C LEU A 129 -1.09 -14.10 0.31
N PRO A 130 -0.96 -15.23 -0.41
CA PRO A 130 -1.04 -15.22 -1.87
C PRO A 130 -2.29 -14.50 -2.38
N ASP A 131 -3.38 -14.48 -1.59
CA ASP A 131 -4.62 -13.78 -1.93
C ASP A 131 -4.51 -12.25 -1.91
N ILE A 132 -3.65 -11.63 -1.08
CA ILE A 132 -3.45 -10.16 -1.12
C ILE A 132 -2.72 -9.79 -2.41
N LEU A 133 -1.74 -10.58 -2.82
CA LEU A 133 -1.00 -10.38 -4.07
C LEU A 133 -1.89 -10.55 -5.30
N VAL A 134 -2.78 -11.55 -5.29
CA VAL A 134 -3.77 -11.76 -6.36
C VAL A 134 -4.81 -10.64 -6.38
N ARG A 135 -5.30 -10.18 -5.22
CA ARG A 135 -6.34 -9.13 -5.14
C ARG A 135 -5.82 -7.72 -5.43
N LEU A 136 -4.56 -7.40 -5.09
CA LEU A 136 -3.91 -6.17 -5.55
C LEU A 136 -3.64 -6.21 -7.07
N GLN A 137 -3.48 -7.39 -7.67
CA GLN A 137 -3.35 -7.55 -9.12
C GLN A 137 -4.69 -7.41 -9.87
N VAL A 138 -5.83 -7.72 -9.23
CA VAL A 138 -7.16 -7.42 -9.79
C VAL A 138 -7.39 -5.90 -9.94
N LEU A 139 -6.78 -5.08 -9.08
CA LEU A 139 -6.75 -3.60 -9.24
C LEU A 139 -5.84 -3.13 -10.39
N GLU A 140 -4.86 -3.94 -10.81
CA GLU A 140 -4.00 -3.65 -11.97
C GLU A 140 -4.69 -3.99 -13.30
N LEU A 141 -5.52 -5.05 -13.35
CA LEU A 141 -6.01 -5.64 -14.62
C LEU A 141 -7.46 -5.33 -15.02
N GLY A 142 -8.24 -4.61 -14.22
CA GLY A 142 -9.55 -4.08 -14.67
C GLY A 142 -10.57 -5.15 -15.06
N LEU A 143 -10.54 -6.34 -14.45
CA LEU A 143 -11.56 -7.36 -14.62
C LEU A 143 -12.56 -7.26 -13.46
N ALA A 144 -13.59 -6.44 -13.65
CA ALA A 144 -14.85 -6.48 -12.92
C ALA A 144 -16.00 -6.31 -13.92
#